data_AF-A0A239CUH3-F1
#
_entry.id   AF-A0A239CUH3-F1
#
_cell.length_a   1.000
_cell.length_b   1.000
_cell.length_c   1.000
_cell.angle_alpha   90.00
_cell.angle_beta   90.00
_cell.angle_gamma   90.00
#
_symmetry.space_group_name_H-M   'P 1'
#
loop_
_entity.id
_entity.type
_entity.pdbx_description
1 polymer ?
#
loop_
_entity_poly.entity_id
_entity_poly.type
_entity_poly.pdbx_seq_one_letter_code
_entity_poly.pdbx_strand_id
1 'polypeptide(L)'
;MKYLLLSYTLAAAWDAATAGAPSEEALAAFAEYQKFEQELTETGEFVASEGLGHPVVSTTVRRAADGVVATDGPFAELKEVLASFAVRELARVDLTREAIRLTRMLHAALPDDAEATSLLALMLLTDSRRHARTGADRELVPLDEQDRTRWDPDLIRAGTELIDSVWNRGAAGPYRLQAAIAAVHAAAASPEETDWPQIAMLYLWLERLTPTAPIRLSRVVAVAQAYGPARGLALLDDLNTRHHLDLDPLTRQRERAVRAHLLQMTGDTASAADLYRQAAALTGNQVEQRYLLGKAARLG
;
A
#
# COMPACT_ATOMS: atom_id res chain seq x y z
N MET A 1 17.83 -8.47 -9.73
CA MET A 1 16.75 -8.98 -8.84
C MET A 1 15.56 -9.25 -9.75
N LYS A 2 14.97 -10.45 -9.70
CA LYS A 2 13.89 -10.83 -10.61
C LYS A 2 12.54 -10.48 -10.00
N TYR A 3 11.68 -9.80 -10.74
CA TYR A 3 10.36 -9.37 -10.26
C TYR A 3 9.26 -10.09 -11.02
N LEU A 4 8.16 -10.39 -10.32
CA LEU A 4 6.98 -11.04 -10.87
C LEU A 4 5.83 -10.03 -10.88
N LEU A 5 5.41 -9.59 -12.06
CA LEU A 5 4.16 -8.84 -12.23
C LEU A 5 3.05 -9.88 -12.33
N LEU A 6 2.09 -9.82 -11.40
CA LEU A 6 0.92 -10.70 -11.38
C LEU A 6 -0.27 -9.92 -11.91
N SER A 7 -0.88 -10.40 -13.01
CA SER A 7 -2.17 -9.92 -13.46
C SER A 7 -3.25 -10.80 -12.82
N TYR A 8 -4.30 -10.17 -12.29
CA TYR A 8 -5.44 -10.87 -11.72
C TYR A 8 -6.70 -10.44 -12.44
N THR A 9 -7.64 -11.37 -12.50
CA THR A 9 -9.01 -11.11 -12.94
C THR A 9 -9.96 -11.72 -11.90
N LEU A 10 -11.13 -11.11 -11.75
CA LEU A 10 -12.17 -11.70 -10.91
C LEU A 10 -12.67 -12.97 -11.60
N ALA A 11 -12.77 -14.07 -10.86
CA ALA A 11 -13.24 -15.34 -11.43
C ALA A 11 -14.62 -15.23 -12.09
N ALA A 12 -15.49 -14.35 -11.56
CA ALA A 12 -16.81 -14.07 -12.12
C ALA A 12 -16.78 -13.27 -13.44
N ALA A 13 -15.68 -12.59 -13.76
CA ALA A 13 -15.49 -11.84 -14.99
C ALA A 13 -14.83 -12.66 -16.11
N TRP A 14 -14.37 -13.88 -15.81
CA TRP A 14 -13.76 -14.78 -16.79
C TRP A 14 -14.79 -15.80 -17.29
N ASP A 15 -15.31 -15.59 -18.48
CA ASP A 15 -16.26 -16.49 -19.12
C ASP A 15 -15.57 -17.40 -20.13
N ALA A 16 -15.55 -18.70 -19.84
CA ALA A 16 -14.96 -19.71 -20.71
C ALA A 16 -15.64 -19.80 -22.09
N ALA A 17 -16.90 -19.36 -22.22
CA ALA A 17 -17.62 -19.35 -23.50
C ALA A 17 -17.15 -18.23 -24.43
N THR A 18 -16.62 -17.13 -23.89
CA THR A 18 -16.08 -15.98 -24.65
C THR A 18 -14.55 -15.92 -24.63
N ALA A 19 -13.88 -16.86 -23.97
CA ALA A 19 -12.42 -16.95 -23.92
C ALA A 19 -11.73 -17.02 -25.31
N GLY A 20 -12.42 -17.54 -26.33
CA GLY A 20 -11.95 -17.56 -27.72
C GLY A 20 -12.38 -16.35 -28.57
N ALA A 21 -13.20 -15.46 -28.01
CA ALA A 21 -13.78 -14.29 -28.68
C ALA A 21 -13.72 -13.08 -27.72
N PRO A 22 -12.52 -12.48 -27.52
CA PRO A 22 -12.34 -11.37 -26.59
C PRO A 22 -13.23 -10.18 -26.95
N SER A 23 -13.76 -9.49 -25.94
CA SER A 23 -14.51 -8.25 -26.14
C SER A 23 -13.62 -7.17 -26.74
N GLU A 24 -14.24 -6.13 -27.33
CA GLU A 24 -13.50 -4.97 -27.86
C GLU A 24 -12.66 -4.27 -26.78
N GLU A 25 -13.19 -4.20 -25.55
CA GLU A 25 -12.48 -3.71 -24.37
C GLU A 25 -11.28 -4.60 -24.00
N ALA A 26 -11.45 -5.93 -24.03
CA ALA A 26 -10.35 -6.86 -23.78
C ALA A 26 -9.26 -6.75 -24.86
N LEU A 27 -9.65 -6.63 -26.14
CA LEU A 27 -8.73 -6.41 -27.26
C LEU A 27 -7.94 -5.10 -27.11
N ALA A 28 -8.60 -4.02 -26.69
CA ALA A 28 -7.94 -2.74 -26.41
C ALA A 28 -6.95 -2.86 -25.24
N ALA A 29 -7.34 -3.52 -24.15
CA ALA A 29 -6.46 -3.78 -23.01
C ALA A 29 -5.25 -4.65 -23.41
N PHE A 30 -5.46 -5.68 -24.25
CA PHE A 30 -4.37 -6.50 -24.81
C PHE A 30 -3.43 -5.69 -25.70
N ALA A 31 -3.95 -4.77 -26.50
CA ALA A 31 -3.12 -3.90 -27.35
C ALA A 31 -2.23 -2.96 -26.51
N GLU A 32 -2.77 -2.37 -25.44
CA GLU A 32 -1.96 -1.57 -24.50
C GLU A 32 -0.92 -2.42 -23.76
N TYR A 33 -1.30 -3.64 -23.37
CA TYR A 33 -0.38 -4.61 -22.78
C TYR A 33 0.76 -5.01 -23.73
N GLN A 34 0.47 -5.20 -25.02
CA GLN A 34 1.49 -5.52 -26.03
C GLN A 34 2.46 -4.36 -26.27
N LYS A 35 1.97 -3.11 -26.33
CA LYS A 35 2.86 -1.92 -26.41
C LYS A 35 3.81 -1.88 -25.21
N PHE A 36 3.27 -2.14 -24.03
CA PHE A 36 4.05 -2.21 -22.81
C PHE A 36 5.09 -3.35 -22.84
N GLU A 37 4.74 -4.56 -23.28
CA GLU A 37 5.73 -5.65 -23.45
C GLU A 37 6.83 -5.30 -24.46
N GLN A 38 6.47 -4.61 -25.54
CA GLN A 38 7.42 -4.18 -26.56
C GLN A 38 8.44 -3.18 -25.99
N GLU A 39 8.00 -2.16 -25.25
CA GLU A 39 8.90 -1.22 -24.57
C GLU A 39 9.90 -1.96 -23.66
N LEU A 40 9.45 -3.00 -22.95
CA LEU A 40 10.29 -3.78 -22.03
C LEU A 40 11.28 -4.68 -22.74
N THR A 41 10.89 -5.15 -23.92
CA THR A 41 11.78 -5.92 -24.79
C THR A 41 12.88 -5.00 -25.30
N GLU A 42 12.54 -3.77 -25.68
CA GLU A 42 13.49 -2.75 -26.16
C GLU A 42 14.45 -2.28 -25.06
N THR A 43 14.01 -2.19 -23.80
CA THR A 43 14.89 -1.84 -22.66
C THR A 43 15.69 -3.04 -22.11
N GLY A 44 15.46 -4.25 -22.62
CA GLY A 44 16.11 -5.48 -22.14
C GLY A 44 15.63 -5.93 -20.75
N GLU A 45 14.52 -5.39 -20.26
CA GLU A 45 13.95 -5.69 -18.95
C GLU A 45 12.97 -6.88 -18.98
N PHE A 46 12.46 -7.22 -20.17
CA PHE A 46 11.54 -8.33 -20.40
C PHE A 46 12.28 -9.68 -20.33
N VAL A 47 11.86 -10.58 -19.44
CA VAL A 47 12.41 -11.95 -19.37
C VAL A 47 11.43 -12.96 -19.95
N ALA A 48 10.17 -12.94 -19.49
CA ALA A 48 9.10 -13.80 -20.01
C ALA A 48 7.73 -13.27 -19.56
N SER A 49 6.71 -13.58 -20.34
CA SER A 49 5.30 -13.38 -20.02
C SER A 49 4.53 -14.61 -20.44
N GLU A 50 3.74 -15.16 -19.53
CA GLU A 50 2.99 -16.41 -19.73
C GLU A 50 1.55 -16.18 -19.28
N GLY A 51 0.60 -16.39 -20.20
CA GLY A 51 -0.82 -16.51 -19.86
C GLY A 51 -1.06 -17.81 -19.09
N LEU A 52 -1.70 -17.72 -17.94
CA LEU A 52 -2.03 -18.90 -17.13
C LEU A 52 -3.36 -19.50 -17.61
N GLY A 53 -3.40 -20.82 -17.71
CA GLY A 53 -4.59 -21.56 -18.12
C GLY A 53 -5.72 -21.51 -17.08
N HIS A 54 -6.96 -21.76 -17.53
CA HIS A 54 -8.14 -21.79 -16.67
C HIS A 54 -7.98 -22.78 -15.49
N PRO A 55 -8.54 -22.52 -14.29
CA PRO A 55 -8.40 -23.40 -13.13
C PRO A 55 -8.79 -24.87 -13.39
N VAL A 56 -9.78 -25.10 -14.26
CA VAL A 56 -10.24 -26.44 -14.69
C VAL A 56 -9.16 -27.25 -15.42
N VAL A 57 -8.17 -26.60 -16.04
CA VAL A 57 -7.03 -27.25 -16.70
C VAL A 57 -5.71 -27.06 -15.94
N SER A 58 -5.76 -26.53 -14.72
CA SER A 58 -4.59 -26.25 -13.88
C SER A 58 -4.31 -27.38 -12.89
N THR A 59 -3.04 -27.65 -12.60
CA THR A 59 -2.58 -28.61 -11.60
C THR A 59 -2.20 -27.87 -10.32
N THR A 60 -2.75 -28.27 -9.17
CA THR A 60 -2.33 -27.73 -7.88
C THR A 60 -1.09 -28.46 -7.40
N VAL A 61 -0.02 -27.72 -7.11
CA VAL A 61 1.23 -28.27 -6.56
C VAL A 61 1.46 -27.71 -5.16
N ARG A 62 1.47 -28.60 -4.15
CA ARG A 62 1.80 -28.25 -2.76
C ARG A 62 3.16 -28.85 -2.39
N ARG A 63 4.06 -28.02 -1.89
CA ARG A 63 5.33 -28.48 -1.30
C ARG A 63 5.13 -28.73 0.19
N ALA A 64 5.27 -29.98 0.61
CA ALA A 64 5.28 -30.41 2.00
C ALA A 64 6.71 -30.76 2.44
N ALA A 65 6.92 -30.98 3.74
CA ALA A 65 8.24 -31.29 4.28
C ALA A 65 8.81 -32.64 3.79
N ASP A 66 7.93 -33.52 3.31
CA ASP A 66 8.19 -34.89 2.84
C ASP A 66 8.15 -35.03 1.31
N GLY A 67 7.84 -33.97 0.55
CA GLY A 67 7.85 -34.01 -0.91
C GLY A 67 6.95 -32.99 -1.59
N VAL A 68 6.74 -33.20 -2.88
CA VAL A 68 5.82 -32.41 -3.71
C VAL A 68 4.57 -33.23 -3.96
N VAL A 69 3.41 -32.75 -3.50
CA VAL A 69 2.11 -33.34 -3.80
C VAL A 69 1.49 -32.54 -4.94
N ALA A 70 1.29 -33.20 -6.08
CA ALA A 70 0.53 -32.66 -7.20
C ALA A 70 -0.87 -33.26 -7.20
N THR A 71 -1.89 -32.43 -7.39
CA THR A 71 -3.29 -32.86 -7.51
C THR A 71 -3.90 -32.19 -8.73
N ASP A 72 -4.35 -33.01 -9.67
CA ASP A 72 -5.12 -32.56 -10.84
C ASP A 72 -6.60 -32.48 -10.49
N GLY A 73 -7.28 -31.40 -10.91
CA GLY A 73 -8.74 -31.34 -10.90
C GLY A 73 -9.37 -30.06 -10.32
N PRO A 74 -10.69 -29.89 -10.54
CA PRO A 74 -11.42 -28.62 -10.52
C PRO A 74 -11.70 -28.02 -9.13
N PHE A 75 -11.00 -28.47 -8.09
CA PHE A 75 -11.28 -28.12 -6.69
C PHE A 75 -10.53 -26.87 -6.18
N ALA A 76 -9.93 -26.08 -7.08
CA ALA A 76 -9.45 -24.76 -6.73
C ALA A 76 -10.65 -23.79 -6.63
N GLU A 77 -11.42 -23.88 -5.55
CA GLU A 77 -12.33 -22.80 -5.14
C GLU A 77 -11.49 -21.60 -4.65
N LEU A 78 -10.89 -20.89 -5.61
CA LEU A 78 -10.17 -19.65 -5.40
C LEU A 78 -11.08 -18.49 -5.83
N LYS A 79 -11.24 -17.50 -4.96
CA LYS A 79 -12.00 -16.27 -5.28
C LYS A 79 -11.29 -15.40 -6.34
N GLU A 80 -10.02 -15.65 -6.57
CA GLU A 80 -9.15 -14.89 -7.47
C GLU A 80 -8.28 -15.87 -8.28
N VAL A 81 -8.16 -15.63 -9.58
CA VAL A 81 -7.32 -16.43 -10.50
C VAL A 81 -6.20 -15.54 -11.03
N LEU A 82 -4.97 -16.02 -10.95
CA LEU A 82 -3.83 -15.39 -11.63
C LEU A 82 -4.01 -15.61 -13.13
N ALA A 83 -4.19 -14.53 -13.89
CA ALA A 83 -4.46 -14.58 -15.32
C ALA A 83 -3.17 -14.72 -16.15
N SER A 84 -2.09 -14.07 -15.71
CA SER A 84 -0.76 -14.20 -16.29
C SER A 84 0.29 -13.76 -15.28
N PHE A 85 1.55 -14.11 -15.55
CA PHE A 85 2.67 -13.52 -14.86
C PHE A 85 3.74 -13.08 -15.85
N ALA A 86 4.46 -11.99 -15.52
CA ALA A 86 5.66 -11.59 -16.24
C ALA A 86 6.86 -11.55 -15.30
N VAL A 87 7.94 -12.22 -15.70
CA VAL A 87 9.23 -12.18 -15.02
C VAL A 87 10.08 -11.09 -15.65
N ARG A 88 10.74 -10.27 -14.83
CA ARG A 88 11.64 -9.21 -15.29
C ARG A 88 13.00 -9.31 -14.63
N GLU A 89 14.06 -9.01 -15.38
CA GLU A 89 15.42 -8.82 -14.88
C GLU A 89 15.72 -7.33 -14.92
N LEU A 90 15.19 -6.60 -13.94
CA LEU A 90 15.43 -5.17 -13.84
C LEU A 90 16.91 -4.94 -13.51
N ALA A 91 17.62 -4.23 -14.39
CA ALA A 91 18.88 -3.59 -14.10
C ALA A 91 18.66 -2.53 -13.00
N ARG A 92 18.58 -2.95 -11.73
CA ARG A 92 18.33 -2.13 -10.52
C ARG A 92 17.49 -0.86 -10.79
N VAL A 93 16.34 -1.03 -11.44
CA VAL A 93 15.38 0.06 -11.67
C VAL A 93 14.78 0.41 -10.31
N ASP A 94 14.64 1.71 -10.04
CA ASP A 94 13.92 2.19 -8.87
C ASP A 94 12.45 1.75 -8.99
N LEU A 95 12.05 0.75 -8.23
CA LEU A 95 10.71 0.13 -8.31
C LEU A 95 9.59 1.15 -8.18
N THR A 96 9.79 2.22 -7.42
CA THR A 96 8.77 3.26 -7.32
C THR A 96 8.65 4.06 -8.61
N ARG A 97 9.78 4.37 -9.27
CA ARG A 97 9.77 5.07 -10.55
C ARG A 97 9.04 4.25 -11.60
N GLU A 98 9.30 2.94 -11.65
CA GLU A 98 8.60 2.07 -12.58
C GLU A 98 7.11 1.97 -12.23
N ALA A 99 6.76 1.80 -10.96
CA ALA A 99 5.36 1.76 -10.55
C ALA A 99 4.62 3.05 -10.94
N ILE A 100 5.22 4.24 -10.75
CA ILE A 100 4.64 5.52 -11.21
C ILE A 100 4.48 5.55 -12.72
N ARG A 101 5.48 5.05 -13.48
CA ARG A 101 5.42 4.98 -14.95
C ARG A 101 4.23 4.13 -15.40
N LEU A 102 4.07 2.93 -14.81
CA LEU A 102 2.94 2.03 -15.10
C LEU A 102 1.60 2.71 -14.81
N THR A 103 1.49 3.39 -13.68
CA THR A 103 0.24 4.05 -13.30
C THR A 103 -0.06 5.27 -14.17
N ARG A 104 0.96 5.96 -14.72
CA ARG A 104 0.76 6.99 -15.75
C ARG A 104 0.21 6.39 -17.04
N MET A 105 0.72 5.24 -17.47
CA MET A 105 0.19 4.53 -18.64
C MET A 105 -1.27 4.10 -18.41
N LEU A 106 -1.57 3.56 -17.23
CA LEU A 106 -2.94 3.20 -16.85
C LEU A 106 -3.89 4.40 -16.87
N HIS A 107 -3.48 5.53 -16.30
CA HIS A 107 -4.27 6.76 -16.33
C HIS A 107 -4.48 7.29 -17.75
N ALA A 108 -3.46 7.21 -18.62
CA ALA A 108 -3.59 7.61 -20.02
C ALA A 108 -4.53 6.69 -20.83
N ALA A 109 -4.53 5.39 -20.53
CA ALA A 109 -5.44 4.43 -21.14
C ALA A 109 -6.89 4.58 -20.65
N LEU A 110 -7.09 5.03 -19.40
CA LEU A 110 -8.39 5.18 -18.75
C LEU A 110 -8.58 6.62 -18.19
N PRO A 111 -8.64 7.65 -19.05
CA PRO A 111 -8.64 9.05 -18.60
C PRO A 111 -9.90 9.45 -17.82
N ASP A 112 -11.02 8.74 -18.03
CA ASP A 112 -12.29 8.98 -17.34
C ASP A 112 -12.44 8.15 -16.05
N ASP A 113 -11.53 7.20 -15.79
CA ASP A 113 -11.56 6.39 -14.58
C ASP A 113 -11.00 7.16 -13.39
N ALA A 114 -11.88 7.44 -12.43
CA ALA A 114 -11.54 8.24 -11.26
C ALA A 114 -10.62 7.51 -10.27
N GLU A 115 -10.64 6.17 -10.20
CA GLU A 115 -9.77 5.40 -9.30
C GLU A 115 -8.37 5.23 -9.89
N ALA A 116 -8.22 5.04 -11.19
CA ALA A 116 -6.93 5.06 -11.89
C ALA A 116 -6.25 6.42 -11.73
N THR A 117 -7.02 7.52 -11.90
CA THR A 117 -6.55 8.88 -11.66
C THR A 117 -6.12 9.09 -10.19
N SER A 118 -6.93 8.58 -9.25
CA SER A 118 -6.63 8.68 -7.82
C SER A 118 -5.40 7.85 -7.41
N LEU A 119 -5.19 6.67 -8.02
CA LEU A 119 -3.99 5.86 -7.80
C LEU A 119 -2.74 6.62 -8.26
N LEU A 120 -2.79 7.30 -9.42
CA LEU A 120 -1.69 8.15 -9.87
C LEU A 120 -1.43 9.28 -8.88
N ALA A 121 -2.48 9.98 -8.43
CA ALA A 121 -2.36 11.04 -7.42
C ALA A 121 -1.69 10.53 -6.14
N LEU A 122 -2.16 9.41 -5.59
CA LEU A 122 -1.59 8.77 -4.40
C LEU A 122 -0.10 8.48 -4.58
N MET A 123 0.30 7.93 -5.74
CA MET A 123 1.69 7.58 -5.99
C MET A 123 2.60 8.81 -6.11
N LEU A 124 2.15 9.87 -6.80
CA LEU A 124 2.91 11.12 -6.90
C LEU A 124 3.05 11.81 -5.53
N LEU A 125 1.96 11.92 -4.78
CA LEU A 125 1.97 12.51 -3.43
C LEU A 125 2.86 11.70 -2.48
N THR A 126 2.79 10.37 -2.57
CA THR A 126 3.67 9.48 -1.81
C THR A 126 5.14 9.67 -2.21
N ASP A 127 5.44 9.79 -3.49
CA ASP A 127 6.81 9.92 -3.97
C ASP A 127 7.43 11.30 -3.71
N SER A 128 6.60 12.34 -3.62
CA SER A 128 7.05 13.72 -3.36
C SER A 128 7.99 13.85 -2.15
N ARG A 129 7.77 13.01 -1.12
CA ARG A 129 8.56 13.01 0.12
C ARG A 129 9.74 12.04 0.11
N ARG A 130 10.08 11.40 -1.02
CA ARG A 130 11.14 10.37 -1.15
C ARG A 130 12.43 10.80 -0.46
N HIS A 131 12.88 12.01 -0.75
CA HIS A 131 14.16 12.53 -0.24
C HIS A 131 14.13 12.84 1.26
N ALA A 132 12.96 13.05 1.85
CA ALA A 132 12.81 13.35 3.27
C ALA A 132 12.68 12.10 4.16
N ARG A 133 12.35 10.92 3.60
CA ARG A 133 12.12 9.68 4.37
C ARG A 133 13.36 9.09 5.03
N THR A 134 14.54 9.52 4.60
CA THR A 134 15.82 8.94 4.99
C THR A 134 16.81 10.07 5.23
N GLY A 135 17.48 10.02 6.38
CA GLY A 135 18.50 11.00 6.73
C GLY A 135 19.90 10.61 6.26
N ALA A 136 20.91 11.35 6.76
CA ALA A 136 22.28 11.27 6.26
C ALA A 136 22.94 9.90 6.49
N ASP A 137 22.55 9.21 7.57
CA ASP A 137 23.08 7.91 8.00
C ASP A 137 22.16 6.74 7.59
N ARG A 138 21.26 6.98 6.63
CA ARG A 138 20.25 6.03 6.16
C ARG A 138 19.26 5.59 7.24
N GLU A 139 19.08 6.42 8.25
CA GLU A 139 18.10 6.30 9.31
C GLU A 139 16.68 6.59 8.78
N LEU A 140 15.70 5.95 9.40
CA LEU A 140 14.29 6.21 9.13
C LEU A 140 13.90 7.55 9.76
N VAL A 141 13.29 8.43 8.98
CA VAL A 141 12.74 9.72 9.44
C VAL A 141 11.20 9.62 9.49
N PRO A 142 10.59 9.63 10.69
CA PRO A 142 9.14 9.67 10.87
C PRO A 142 8.47 10.82 10.12
N LEU A 143 7.22 10.67 9.69
CA LEU A 143 6.53 11.67 8.84
C LEU A 143 6.47 13.07 9.47
N ASP A 144 6.31 13.15 10.79
CA ASP A 144 6.30 14.36 11.61
C ASP A 144 7.69 14.97 11.82
N GLU A 145 8.76 14.21 11.60
CA GLU A 145 10.15 14.69 11.68
C GLU A 145 10.73 15.02 10.29
N GLN A 146 9.96 14.80 9.21
CA GLN A 146 10.41 15.07 7.84
C GLN A 146 10.48 16.56 7.56
N ASP A 147 11.64 16.99 7.05
CA ASP A 147 11.81 18.33 6.49
C ASP A 147 10.96 18.46 5.21
N ARG A 148 9.83 19.17 5.34
CA ARG A 148 8.88 19.39 4.24
C ARG A 148 9.43 20.29 3.13
N THR A 149 10.49 21.06 3.39
CA THR A 149 11.15 21.86 2.34
C THR A 149 11.90 20.99 1.33
N ARG A 150 12.17 19.73 1.68
CA ARG A 150 12.76 18.71 0.80
C ARG A 150 11.73 17.89 0.04
N TRP A 151 10.44 18.20 0.18
CA TRP A 151 9.39 17.56 -0.60
C TRP A 151 9.33 18.16 -2.00
N ASP A 152 9.11 17.32 -3.01
CA ASP A 152 9.06 17.76 -4.41
C ASP A 152 7.75 18.53 -4.68
N PRO A 153 7.82 19.86 -4.92
CA PRO A 153 6.64 20.68 -5.09
C PRO A 153 5.90 20.39 -6.40
N ASP A 154 6.60 19.92 -7.43
CA ASP A 154 5.99 19.57 -8.72
C ASP A 154 5.18 18.29 -8.62
N LEU A 155 5.68 17.28 -7.90
CA LEU A 155 4.92 16.06 -7.62
C LEU A 155 3.71 16.33 -6.71
N ILE A 156 3.86 17.22 -5.71
CA ILE A 156 2.73 17.64 -4.87
C ILE A 156 1.66 18.31 -5.73
N ARG A 157 2.04 19.32 -6.51
CA ARG A 157 1.12 20.05 -7.37
C ARG A 157 0.40 19.11 -8.35
N ALA A 158 1.15 18.26 -9.06
CA ALA A 158 0.57 17.31 -10.00
C ALA A 158 -0.39 16.31 -9.32
N GLY A 159 -0.02 15.79 -8.15
CA GLY A 159 -0.87 14.88 -7.39
C GLY A 159 -2.16 15.55 -6.88
N THR A 160 -2.06 16.78 -6.39
CA THR A 160 -3.21 17.57 -5.93
C THR A 160 -4.15 17.93 -7.07
N GLU A 161 -3.63 18.38 -8.21
CA GLU A 161 -4.44 18.67 -9.41
C GLU A 161 -5.24 17.44 -9.87
N LEU A 162 -4.63 16.24 -9.84
CA LEU A 162 -5.31 14.99 -10.21
C LEU A 162 -6.44 14.64 -9.23
N ILE A 163 -6.21 14.69 -7.91
CA ILE A 163 -7.24 14.33 -6.93
C ILE A 163 -8.39 15.34 -6.91
N ASP A 164 -8.10 16.64 -7.08
CA ASP A 164 -9.12 17.69 -7.17
C ASP A 164 -10.02 17.49 -8.40
N SER A 165 -9.44 17.05 -9.53
CA SER A 165 -10.19 16.81 -10.77
C SER A 165 -11.23 15.69 -10.68
N VAL A 166 -11.07 14.77 -9.72
CA VAL A 166 -11.95 13.59 -9.54
C VAL A 166 -12.72 13.58 -8.21
N TRP A 167 -12.51 14.56 -7.34
CA TRP A 167 -13.10 14.59 -6.00
C TRP A 167 -14.63 14.45 -6.01
N ASN A 168 -15.29 15.19 -6.89
CA ASN A 168 -16.76 15.22 -7.01
C ASN A 168 -17.34 14.18 -7.99
N ARG A 169 -16.53 13.23 -8.50
CA ARG A 169 -16.96 12.25 -9.51
C ARG A 169 -17.44 10.94 -8.89
N GLY A 170 -18.74 10.72 -8.80
CA GLY A 170 -19.31 9.46 -8.32
C GLY A 170 -18.87 9.09 -6.89
N ALA A 171 -19.10 7.83 -6.49
CA ALA A 171 -18.66 7.34 -5.19
C ALA A 171 -17.12 7.24 -5.12
N ALA A 172 -16.53 7.63 -3.99
CA ALA A 172 -15.10 7.52 -3.76
C ALA A 172 -14.70 6.06 -3.52
N GLY A 173 -13.72 5.56 -4.28
CA GLY A 173 -13.08 4.28 -4.02
C GLY A 173 -11.88 4.40 -3.05
N PRO A 174 -11.17 3.29 -2.79
CA PRO A 174 -10.10 3.26 -1.79
C PRO A 174 -8.92 4.14 -2.16
N TYR A 175 -8.56 4.23 -3.44
CA TYR A 175 -7.42 5.04 -3.86
C TYR A 175 -7.72 6.52 -3.79
N ARG A 176 -8.96 6.95 -4.06
CA ARG A 176 -9.36 8.36 -3.88
C ARG A 176 -9.24 8.82 -2.44
N LEU A 177 -9.71 8.00 -1.49
CA LEU A 177 -9.60 8.33 -0.06
C LEU A 177 -8.15 8.35 0.42
N GLN A 178 -7.33 7.40 -0.03
CA GLN A 178 -5.90 7.37 0.30
C GLN A 178 -5.14 8.55 -0.31
N ALA A 179 -5.41 8.90 -1.57
CA ALA A 179 -4.84 10.06 -2.24
C ALA A 179 -5.22 11.35 -1.53
N ALA A 180 -6.47 11.50 -1.10
CA ALA A 180 -6.91 12.65 -0.33
C ALA A 180 -6.21 12.76 1.02
N ILE A 181 -6.02 11.64 1.75
CA ILE A 181 -5.22 11.64 2.99
C ILE A 181 -3.79 12.13 2.71
N ALA A 182 -3.17 11.63 1.63
CA ALA A 182 -1.83 12.07 1.23
C ALA A 182 -1.79 13.56 0.83
N ALA A 183 -2.84 14.06 0.16
CA ALA A 183 -2.96 15.46 -0.24
C ALA A 183 -3.10 16.39 0.97
N VAL A 184 -3.88 16.01 1.99
CA VAL A 184 -4.01 16.78 3.23
C VAL A 184 -2.65 16.88 3.96
N HIS A 185 -1.87 15.79 3.98
CA HIS A 185 -0.49 15.86 4.48
C HIS A 185 0.39 16.79 3.64
N ALA A 186 0.32 16.69 2.32
CA ALA A 186 1.13 17.46 1.38
C ALA A 186 0.82 18.97 1.40
N ALA A 187 -0.41 19.35 1.72
CA ALA A 187 -0.86 20.74 1.73
C ALA A 187 -0.38 21.56 2.95
N ALA A 188 -0.04 20.91 4.06
CA ALA A 188 0.39 21.61 5.27
C ALA A 188 1.89 21.97 5.21
N ALA A 189 2.26 23.18 5.62
CA ALA A 189 3.66 23.62 5.56
C ALA A 189 4.51 23.03 6.70
N SER A 190 3.88 22.67 7.82
CA SER A 190 4.52 21.97 8.94
C SER A 190 3.67 20.79 9.47
N PRO A 191 4.27 19.86 10.24
CA PRO A 191 3.53 18.81 10.94
C PRO A 191 2.35 19.32 11.77
N GLU A 192 2.54 20.43 12.48
CA GLU A 192 1.57 21.04 13.40
C GLU A 192 0.35 21.62 12.67
N GLU A 193 0.54 22.05 11.42
CA GLU A 193 -0.52 22.60 10.56
C GLU A 193 -1.33 21.53 9.82
N THR A 194 -0.99 20.26 9.99
CA THR A 194 -1.70 19.14 9.33
C THR A 194 -3.14 19.06 9.85
N ASP A 195 -4.13 19.07 8.93
CA ASP A 195 -5.55 18.90 9.29
C ASP A 195 -5.85 17.43 9.67
N TRP A 196 -5.47 17.08 10.88
CA TRP A 196 -5.72 15.77 11.46
C TRP A 196 -7.20 15.44 11.64
N PRO A 197 -8.10 16.37 12.02
CA PRO A 197 -9.54 16.13 12.01
C PRO A 197 -10.06 15.64 10.65
N GLN A 198 -9.63 16.26 9.55
CA GLN A 198 -9.99 15.83 8.19
C GLN A 198 -9.41 14.44 7.88
N ILE A 199 -8.13 14.18 8.21
CA ILE A 199 -7.51 12.86 8.00
C ILE A 199 -8.25 11.77 8.80
N ALA A 200 -8.65 12.04 10.05
CA ALA A 200 -9.40 11.09 10.87
C ALA A 200 -10.78 10.77 10.26
N MET A 201 -11.46 11.76 9.67
CA MET A 201 -12.70 11.55 8.93
C MET A 201 -12.46 10.71 7.67
N LEU A 202 -11.42 11.00 6.89
CA LEU A 202 -11.09 10.24 5.68
C LEU A 202 -10.78 8.77 6.01
N TYR A 203 -10.04 8.50 7.09
CA TYR A 203 -9.80 7.13 7.56
C TYR A 203 -11.07 6.44 8.05
N LEU A 204 -12.02 7.16 8.66
CA LEU A 204 -13.31 6.58 9.03
C LEU A 204 -14.10 6.13 7.78
N TRP A 205 -14.11 6.94 6.72
CA TRP A 205 -14.73 6.55 5.44
C TRP A 205 -13.99 5.41 4.76
N LEU A 206 -12.66 5.44 4.77
CA LEU A 206 -11.83 4.39 4.19
C LEU A 206 -12.01 3.06 4.94
N GLU A 207 -12.15 3.07 6.26
CA GLU A 207 -12.45 1.87 7.04
C GLU A 207 -13.82 1.28 6.66
N ARG A 208 -14.85 2.12 6.44
CA ARG A 208 -16.18 1.65 6.01
C ARG A 208 -16.14 0.98 4.65
N LEU A 209 -15.33 1.52 3.73
CA LEU A 209 -15.18 0.98 2.39
C LEU A 209 -14.28 -0.27 2.35
N THR A 210 -13.20 -0.26 3.13
CA THR A 210 -12.15 -1.28 3.12
C THR A 210 -11.75 -1.60 4.57
N PRO A 211 -12.53 -2.47 5.27
CA PRO A 211 -12.40 -2.70 6.70
C PRO A 211 -11.24 -3.65 7.06
N THR A 212 -10.00 -3.24 6.76
CA THR A 212 -8.78 -4.03 7.02
C THR A 212 -8.08 -3.61 8.31
N ALA A 213 -7.31 -4.52 8.90
CA ALA A 213 -6.53 -4.25 10.12
C ALA A 213 -5.54 -3.07 9.98
N PRO A 214 -4.77 -2.92 8.88
CA PRO A 214 -3.89 -1.77 8.70
C PRO A 214 -4.63 -0.42 8.61
N ILE A 215 -5.81 -0.39 7.99
CA ILE A 215 -6.63 0.84 7.89
C ILE A 215 -7.16 1.23 9.27
N ARG A 216 -7.65 0.26 10.06
CA ARG A 216 -8.09 0.49 11.45
C ARG A 216 -6.97 1.06 12.31
N LEU A 217 -5.76 0.49 12.20
CA LEU A 217 -4.61 0.98 12.96
C LEU A 217 -4.18 2.38 12.50
N SER A 218 -4.25 2.68 11.21
CA SER A 218 -3.96 4.03 10.69
C SER A 218 -4.99 5.06 11.19
N ARG A 219 -6.26 4.66 11.31
CA ARG A 219 -7.31 5.47 11.92
C ARG A 219 -7.02 5.79 13.39
N VAL A 220 -6.48 4.84 14.16
CA VAL A 220 -6.04 5.08 15.55
C VAL A 220 -5.05 6.22 15.61
N VAL A 221 -4.03 6.21 14.75
CA VAL A 221 -3.02 7.26 14.68
C VAL A 221 -3.67 8.60 14.33
N ALA A 222 -4.54 8.64 13.32
CA ALA A 222 -5.24 9.87 12.92
C ALA A 222 -6.11 10.44 14.05
N VAL A 223 -6.85 9.59 14.77
CA VAL A 223 -7.68 9.99 15.93
C VAL A 223 -6.83 10.49 17.08
N ALA A 224 -5.69 9.85 17.35
CA ALA A 224 -4.76 10.28 18.38
C ALA A 224 -4.20 11.68 18.09
N GLN A 225 -3.83 11.95 16.85
CA GLN A 225 -3.30 13.25 16.43
C GLN A 225 -4.39 14.33 16.43
N ALA A 226 -5.59 14.01 15.96
CA ALA A 226 -6.70 14.97 15.90
C ALA A 226 -7.28 15.33 17.27
N TYR A 227 -7.33 14.35 18.18
CA TYR A 227 -8.13 14.46 19.39
C TYR A 227 -7.39 14.07 20.69
N GLY A 228 -6.09 13.82 20.59
CA GLY A 228 -5.21 13.52 21.71
C GLY A 228 -4.97 12.03 21.95
N PRO A 229 -3.82 11.68 22.56
CA PRO A 229 -3.34 10.30 22.66
C PRO A 229 -4.26 9.39 23.49
N ALA A 230 -4.95 9.93 24.50
CA ALA A 230 -5.91 9.16 25.31
C ALA A 230 -7.10 8.63 24.49
N ARG A 231 -7.62 9.43 23.53
CA ARG A 231 -8.68 8.97 22.61
C ARG A 231 -8.16 7.95 21.61
N GLY A 232 -6.93 8.11 21.16
CA GLY A 232 -6.22 7.11 20.34
C GLY A 232 -6.11 5.76 21.05
N LEU A 233 -5.66 5.75 22.30
CA LEU A 233 -5.54 4.53 23.12
C LEU A 233 -6.89 3.86 23.33
N ALA A 234 -7.93 4.63 23.71
CA ALA A 234 -9.27 4.09 23.89
C ALA A 234 -9.83 3.43 22.60
N LEU A 235 -9.60 4.07 21.44
CA LEU A 235 -9.98 3.48 20.15
C LEU A 235 -9.16 2.22 19.84
N LEU A 236 -7.87 2.22 20.16
CA LEU A 236 -7.01 1.05 19.95
C LEU A 236 -7.45 -0.14 20.80
N ASP A 237 -7.78 0.08 22.07
CA ASP A 237 -8.26 -0.95 22.99
C ASP A 237 -9.59 -1.56 22.52
N ASP A 238 -10.54 -0.72 22.10
CA ASP A 238 -11.80 -1.19 21.52
C ASP A 238 -11.58 -2.00 20.23
N LEU A 239 -10.68 -1.54 19.35
CA LEU A 239 -10.38 -2.27 18.11
C LEU A 239 -9.62 -3.58 18.36
N ASN A 240 -8.71 -3.64 19.33
CA ASN A 240 -8.06 -4.90 19.74
C ASN A 240 -9.09 -5.89 20.30
N THR A 241 -10.06 -5.41 21.07
CA THR A 241 -11.13 -6.25 21.62
C THR A 241 -12.02 -6.83 20.51
N ARG A 242 -12.37 -6.02 19.50
CA ARG A 242 -13.31 -6.43 18.44
C ARG A 242 -12.65 -7.16 17.27
N HIS A 243 -11.38 -6.85 16.97
CA HIS A 243 -10.69 -7.29 15.73
C HIS A 243 -9.33 -7.93 15.98
N HIS A 244 -8.86 -8.01 17.23
CA HIS A 244 -7.60 -8.67 17.60
C HIS A 244 -6.37 -8.16 16.83
N LEU A 245 -6.23 -6.83 16.65
CA LEU A 245 -5.13 -6.23 15.88
C LEU A 245 -3.74 -6.50 16.51
N ASP A 246 -3.71 -6.77 17.82
CA ASP A 246 -2.54 -7.13 18.62
C ASP A 246 -2.10 -8.59 18.41
N LEU A 247 -2.98 -9.44 17.90
CA LEU A 247 -2.71 -10.85 17.60
C LEU A 247 -2.50 -11.10 16.10
N ASP A 248 -3.05 -10.24 15.23
CA ASP A 248 -2.92 -10.36 13.77
C ASP A 248 -1.43 -10.27 13.33
N PRO A 249 -0.89 -11.28 12.62
CA PRO A 249 0.50 -11.26 12.15
C PRO A 249 0.89 -10.04 11.31
N LEU A 250 -0.05 -9.44 10.58
CA LEU A 250 0.18 -8.29 9.71
C LEU A 250 0.23 -6.96 10.48
N THR A 251 -0.40 -6.88 11.65
CA THR A 251 -0.49 -5.62 12.42
C THR A 251 0.14 -5.67 13.80
N ARG A 252 0.37 -6.83 14.41
CA ARG A 252 0.86 -6.96 15.79
C ARG A 252 2.12 -6.13 16.09
N GLN A 253 3.04 -6.02 15.14
CA GLN A 253 4.26 -5.23 15.32
C GLN A 253 3.94 -3.73 15.33
N ARG A 254 3.11 -3.27 14.38
CA ARG A 254 2.71 -1.87 14.26
C ARG A 254 1.79 -1.46 15.40
N GLU A 255 0.91 -2.35 15.85
CA GLU A 255 0.06 -2.15 17.03
C GLU A 255 0.92 -1.79 18.24
N ARG A 256 1.95 -2.60 18.54
CA ARG A 256 2.86 -2.36 19.66
C ARG A 256 3.60 -1.03 19.50
N ALA A 257 4.07 -0.71 18.29
CA ALA A 257 4.76 0.56 18.04
C ALA A 257 3.84 1.77 18.23
N VAL A 258 2.58 1.69 17.77
CA VAL A 258 1.56 2.73 17.96
C VAL A 258 1.21 2.87 19.44
N ARG A 259 0.91 1.76 20.13
CA ARG A 259 0.61 1.77 21.57
C ARG A 259 1.76 2.34 22.38
N ALA A 260 3.00 1.94 22.09
CA ALA A 260 4.20 2.49 22.72
C ALA A 260 4.29 4.01 22.54
N HIS A 261 4.06 4.50 21.32
CA HIS A 261 4.08 5.93 21.02
C HIS A 261 3.01 6.70 21.79
N LEU A 262 1.77 6.18 21.83
CA LEU A 262 0.69 6.83 22.55
C LEU A 262 0.92 6.83 24.07
N LEU A 263 1.46 5.74 24.63
CA LEU A 263 1.83 5.67 26.05
C LEU A 263 2.96 6.64 26.39
N GLN A 264 3.95 6.78 25.51
CA GLN A 264 4.99 7.79 25.64
C GLN A 264 4.36 9.20 25.70
N MET A 265 3.42 9.52 24.81
CA MET A 265 2.74 10.82 24.79
C MET A 265 1.88 11.08 26.04
N THR A 266 1.36 10.05 26.69
CA THR A 266 0.62 10.16 27.96
C THR A 266 1.52 10.11 29.20
N GLY A 267 2.83 9.92 29.03
CA GLY A 267 3.82 9.92 30.11
C GLY A 267 4.13 8.55 30.74
N ASP A 268 3.53 7.46 30.25
CA ASP A 268 3.90 6.09 30.68
C ASP A 268 5.11 5.61 29.88
N THR A 269 6.28 6.14 30.22
CA THR A 269 7.54 5.89 29.51
C THR A 269 8.04 4.46 29.70
N ALA A 270 7.77 3.85 30.86
CA ALA A 270 8.18 2.48 31.17
C ALA A 270 7.46 1.47 30.26
N SER A 271 6.13 1.50 30.22
CA SER A 271 5.35 0.62 29.35
C SER A 271 5.65 0.89 27.87
N ALA A 272 5.88 2.16 27.50
CA ALA A 272 6.29 2.53 26.15
C ALA A 272 7.63 1.90 25.76
N ALA A 273 8.64 1.94 26.62
CA ALA A 273 9.95 1.34 26.36
C ALA A 273 9.86 -0.18 26.16
N ASP A 274 9.09 -0.88 27.00
CA ASP A 274 8.81 -2.31 26.84
C ASP A 274 8.15 -2.64 25.51
N LEU A 275 7.11 -1.91 25.13
CA LEU A 275 6.40 -2.14 23.88
C LEU A 275 7.24 -1.80 22.64
N TYR A 276 8.08 -0.76 22.69
CA TYR A 276 9.05 -0.49 21.64
C TYR A 276 10.04 -1.65 21.45
N ARG A 277 10.57 -2.23 22.54
CA ARG A 277 11.42 -3.43 22.48
C ARG A 277 10.68 -4.63 21.88
N GLN A 278 9.43 -4.85 22.27
CA GLN A 278 8.60 -5.91 21.71
C GLN A 278 8.29 -5.71 20.22
N ALA A 279 8.05 -4.48 19.77
CA ALA A 279 7.86 -4.15 18.36
C ALA A 279 9.15 -4.37 17.56
N ALA A 280 10.30 -3.98 18.11
CA ALA A 280 11.61 -4.18 17.51
C ALA A 280 11.97 -5.67 17.31
N ALA A 281 11.53 -6.54 18.23
CA ALA A 281 11.73 -7.99 18.13
C ALA A 281 10.86 -8.65 17.04
N LEU A 282 9.80 -7.99 16.58
CA LEU A 282 8.87 -8.54 15.59
C LEU A 282 9.15 -8.11 14.14
N THR A 283 9.97 -7.08 13.92
CA THR A 283 10.30 -6.62 12.57
C THR A 283 11.56 -7.31 12.03
N GLY A 284 11.53 -7.70 10.76
CA GLY A 284 12.71 -8.16 10.02
C GLY A 284 13.52 -7.01 9.40
N ASN A 285 13.03 -5.77 9.49
CA ASN A 285 13.71 -4.60 8.94
C ASN A 285 14.70 -4.02 9.95
N GLN A 286 16.00 -4.15 9.68
CA GLN A 286 17.07 -3.67 10.56
C GLN A 286 17.04 -2.14 10.81
N VAL A 287 16.57 -1.34 9.85
CA VAL A 287 16.45 0.11 10.01
C VAL A 287 15.34 0.43 11.01
N GLU A 288 14.17 -0.20 10.83
CA GLU A 288 13.03 -0.04 11.73
C GLU A 288 13.35 -0.58 13.13
N GLN A 289 14.04 -1.73 13.23
CA GLN A 289 14.48 -2.29 14.50
C GLN A 289 15.37 -1.31 15.28
N ARG A 290 16.39 -0.73 14.62
CA ARG A 290 17.27 0.27 15.25
C ARG A 290 16.50 1.51 15.70
N TYR A 291 15.56 1.98 14.89
CA TYR A 291 14.70 3.11 15.24
C TYR A 291 13.88 2.82 16.51
N LEU A 292 13.21 1.66 16.58
CA LEU A 292 12.37 1.28 17.72
C LEU A 292 13.20 1.05 19.00
N LEU A 293 14.37 0.40 18.89
CA LEU A 293 15.29 0.25 20.02
C LEU A 293 15.85 1.60 20.50
N GLY A 294 16.15 2.51 19.57
CA GLY A 294 16.56 3.88 19.90
C GLY A 294 15.45 4.66 20.62
N LYS A 295 14.18 4.48 20.23
CA LYS A 295 13.03 5.04 20.96
C LYS A 295 12.94 4.46 22.39
N ALA A 296 13.10 3.14 22.56
CA ALA A 296 13.11 2.52 23.88
C ALA A 296 14.25 3.04 24.77
N ALA A 297 15.48 3.09 24.25
CA ALA A 297 16.65 3.53 25.00
C ALA A 297 16.59 4.99 25.47
N ARG A 298 15.85 5.86 24.76
CA ARG A 298 15.63 7.26 25.18
C ARG A 298 14.64 7.39 26.35
N LEU A 299 13.88 6.34 26.65
CA LEU A 299 12.84 6.33 27.68
C LEU A 299 13.26 5.60 28.97
N GLY A 300 14.38 4.86 28.95
CA GLY A 300 14.89 4.06 30.08
C GLY A 300 15.67 2.84 29.61
#